data_AF-A0A1Y4ABH6-F1
#
_entry.id   AF-A0A1Y4ABH6-F1
#
_cell.length_a   1.000
_cell.length_b   1.000
_cell.length_c   1.000
_cell.angle_alpha   90.00
_cell.angle_beta   90.00
_cell.angle_gamma   90.00
#
_symmetry.space_group_name_H-M   'P 1'
#
loop_
_entity.id
_entity.type
_entity.pdbx_description
1 polymer ?
#
loop_
_entity_poly.entity_id
_entity_poly.type
_entity_poly.pdbx_seq_one_letter_code
_entity_poly.pdbx_strand_id
1 'polypeptide(L)'
;MIMNFNAEAAKAAVKNCEAMRQAALIEAAEKKVSSVEQSIMQEANMGRSSYSMRIESEKLCSAVCDILESNGFAIEHSGNDKMIIVRW
;
A
#
# COMPACT_ATOMS: atom_id res chain seq x y z
N MET A 1 15.65 44.60 -13.77
CA MET A 1 15.42 43.94 -12.47
C MET A 1 14.94 42.54 -12.79
N ILE A 2 15.86 41.57 -12.84
CA ILE A 2 15.52 40.19 -13.21
C ILE A 2 14.79 39.60 -12.01
N MET A 3 13.50 39.35 -12.16
CA MET A 3 12.67 38.68 -11.16
C MET A 3 13.28 37.31 -10.87
N ASN A 4 13.90 37.13 -9.71
CA ASN A 4 14.27 35.82 -9.18
C ASN A 4 12.96 35.09 -8.85
N PHE A 5 12.41 34.40 -9.84
CA PHE A 5 11.28 33.50 -9.70
C PHE A 5 11.71 32.32 -8.84
N ASN A 6 11.62 32.50 -7.52
CA ASN A 6 11.42 31.53 -6.43
C ASN A 6 11.62 30.04 -6.78
N ALA A 7 12.81 29.68 -7.26
CA ALA A 7 13.16 28.28 -7.53
C ALA A 7 13.15 27.44 -6.24
N GLU A 8 13.38 28.07 -5.08
CA GLU A 8 13.28 27.41 -3.76
C GLU A 8 11.84 27.18 -3.31
N ALA A 9 10.92 28.14 -3.52
CA ALA A 9 9.51 27.93 -3.18
C ALA A 9 8.85 26.89 -4.09
N ALA A 10 9.23 26.85 -5.38
CA ALA A 10 8.80 25.80 -6.30
C ALA A 10 9.34 24.42 -5.88
N LYS A 11 10.61 24.30 -5.47
CA LYS A 11 11.19 23.04 -4.96
C LYS A 11 10.53 22.57 -3.66
N ALA A 12 10.22 23.48 -2.75
CA ALA A 12 9.51 23.16 -1.50
C ALA A 12 8.06 22.72 -1.76
N ALA A 13 7.37 23.37 -2.69
CA ALA A 13 6.01 22.98 -3.10
C ALA A 13 5.99 21.61 -3.80
N VAL A 14 6.99 21.30 -4.64
CA VAL A 14 7.13 19.99 -5.28
C VAL A 14 7.39 18.90 -4.24
N LYS A 15 8.34 19.09 -3.31
CA LYS A 15 8.60 18.14 -2.22
C LYS A 15 7.38 17.90 -1.33
N ASN A 16 6.63 18.94 -0.99
CA ASN A 16 5.40 18.80 -0.20
C ASN A 16 4.29 18.09 -0.98
N CYS A 17 4.17 18.33 -2.29
CA CYS A 17 3.20 17.62 -3.13
C CYS A 17 3.55 16.13 -3.28
N GLU A 18 4.85 15.81 -3.38
CA GLU A 18 5.33 14.43 -3.37
C GLU A 18 5.07 13.73 -2.04
N ALA A 19 5.33 14.40 -0.91
CA ALA A 19 5.03 13.89 0.41
C ALA A 19 3.53 13.65 0.63
N MET A 20 2.66 14.58 0.17
CA MET A 20 1.20 14.39 0.25
C MET A 20 0.72 13.24 -0.64
N ARG A 21 1.30 13.06 -1.82
CA ARG A 21 0.99 11.91 -2.69
C ARG A 21 1.41 10.59 -2.06
N GLN A 22 2.57 10.56 -1.40
CA GLN A 22 3.06 9.36 -0.72
C GLN A 22 2.22 9.05 0.53
N ALA A 23 1.86 10.05 1.31
CA ALA A 23 0.93 9.90 2.44
C ALA A 23 -0.44 9.39 2.00
N ALA A 24 -0.98 9.90 0.88
CA ALA A 24 -2.24 9.39 0.32
C ALA A 24 -2.13 7.93 -0.16
N LEU A 25 -0.96 7.52 -0.66
CA LEU A 25 -0.69 6.14 -1.07
C LEU A 25 -0.61 5.20 0.15
N ILE A 26 0.04 5.64 1.23
CA ILE A 26 0.12 4.90 2.50
C ILE A 26 -1.26 4.81 3.14
N GLU A 27 -2.02 5.90 3.22
CA GLU A 27 -3.38 5.89 3.78
C GLU A 27 -4.32 4.97 2.98
N ALA A 28 -4.20 4.97 1.64
CA ALA A 28 -4.94 4.04 0.79
C ALA A 28 -4.51 2.58 1.01
N ALA A 29 -3.22 2.34 1.23
CA ALA A 29 -2.68 1.02 1.55
C ALA A 29 -3.19 0.53 2.92
N GLU A 30 -3.12 1.36 3.97
CA GLU A 30 -3.62 1.04 5.31
C GLU A 30 -5.12 0.73 5.30
N LYS A 31 -5.94 1.54 4.60
CA LYS A 31 -7.37 1.26 4.42
C LYS A 31 -7.60 -0.11 3.76
N LYS A 32 -6.76 -0.46 2.78
CA LYS A 32 -6.85 -1.77 2.11
C LYS A 32 -6.40 -2.89 3.04
N VAL A 33 -5.33 -2.70 3.82
CA VAL A 33 -4.84 -3.65 4.82
C VAL A 33 -5.89 -3.92 5.88
N SER A 34 -6.54 -2.90 6.45
CA SER A 34 -7.62 -3.12 7.42
C SER A 34 -8.77 -3.95 6.83
N SER A 35 -9.10 -3.74 5.55
CA SER A 35 -10.08 -4.58 4.84
C SER A 35 -9.58 -6.02 4.63
N VAL A 36 -8.27 -6.20 4.38
CA VAL A 36 -7.64 -7.52 4.28
C VAL A 36 -7.67 -8.23 5.62
N GLU A 37 -7.27 -7.58 6.72
CA GLU A 37 -7.26 -8.15 8.07
C GLU A 37 -8.66 -8.57 8.51
N GLN A 38 -9.69 -7.78 8.20
CA GLN A 38 -11.08 -8.18 8.43
C GLN A 38 -11.47 -9.43 7.63
N SER A 39 -11.04 -9.51 6.36
CA SER A 39 -11.27 -10.69 5.51
C SER A 39 -10.53 -11.91 6.04
N ILE A 40 -9.28 -11.74 6.49
CA ILE A 40 -8.47 -12.77 7.13
C ILE A 40 -9.15 -13.28 8.38
N MET A 41 -9.64 -12.40 9.27
CA MET A 41 -10.39 -12.80 10.47
C MET A 41 -11.64 -13.61 10.11
N GLN A 42 -12.37 -13.24 9.07
CA GLN A 42 -13.54 -13.99 8.62
C GLN A 42 -13.15 -15.38 8.09
N GLU A 43 -12.16 -15.46 7.20
CA GLU A 43 -11.67 -16.71 6.63
C GLU A 43 -11.07 -17.63 7.72
N ALA A 44 -10.37 -17.06 8.70
CA ALA A 44 -9.85 -17.79 9.86
C ALA A 44 -10.97 -18.39 10.72
N ASN A 45 -12.06 -17.64 10.96
CA ASN A 45 -13.25 -18.17 11.64
C ASN A 45 -13.93 -19.29 10.84
N MET A 46 -13.73 -19.35 9.53
CA MET A 46 -14.19 -20.44 8.65
C MET A 46 -13.19 -21.60 8.56
N GLY A 47 -12.09 -21.57 9.33
CA GLY A 47 -11.07 -22.63 9.36
C GLY A 47 -10.09 -22.59 8.20
N ARG A 48 -9.99 -21.48 7.47
CA ARG A 48 -8.99 -21.28 6.41
C ARG A 48 -7.70 -20.69 6.95
N SER A 49 -6.61 -20.93 6.23
CA SER A 49 -5.25 -20.47 6.57
C SER A 49 -4.64 -19.57 5.48
N SER A 50 -5.45 -19.17 4.50
CA SER A 50 -5.00 -18.31 3.40
C SER A 50 -6.14 -17.49 2.81
N TYR A 51 -5.82 -16.29 2.36
CA TYR A 51 -6.72 -15.38 1.68
C TYR A 51 -6.00 -14.81 0.46
N SER A 52 -6.60 -14.98 -0.71
CA SER A 52 -6.09 -14.42 -1.96
C SER A 52 -6.84 -13.16 -2.33
N MET A 53 -6.12 -12.10 -2.70
CA MET A 53 -6.75 -10.91 -3.26
C MET A 53 -6.00 -10.34 -4.44
N ARG A 54 -6.75 -9.59 -5.27
CA ARG A 54 -6.22 -8.84 -6.39
C ARG A 54 -6.12 -7.35 -6.03
N ILE A 55 -4.94 -6.77 -6.23
CA ILE A 55 -4.68 -5.35 -6.05
C ILE A 55 -4.53 -4.70 -7.42
N GLU A 56 -5.21 -3.57 -7.61
CA GLU A 56 -5.35 -2.93 -8.94
C GLU A 56 -4.05 -2.27 -9.43
N SER A 57 -3.21 -1.82 -8.49
CA SER A 57 -1.97 -1.07 -8.73
C SER A 57 -0.77 -1.78 -8.10
N GLU A 58 0.32 -1.91 -8.85
CA GLU A 58 1.58 -2.52 -8.38
C GLU A 58 2.20 -1.73 -7.22
N LYS A 59 2.12 -0.40 -7.25
CA LYS A 59 2.64 0.46 -6.16
C LYS A 59 1.84 0.28 -4.87
N LEU A 60 0.53 0.11 -5.00
CA LEU A 60 -0.33 -0.18 -3.85
C LEU A 60 -0.09 -1.60 -3.34
N CYS A 61 0.15 -2.55 -4.26
CA CYS A 61 0.47 -3.94 -3.94
C CYS A 61 1.72 -4.02 -3.07
N SER A 62 2.82 -3.38 -3.50
CA SER A 62 4.07 -3.34 -2.73
C SER A 62 3.85 -2.75 -1.33
N ALA A 63 3.16 -1.61 -1.22
CA ALA A 63 2.89 -0.98 0.08
C ALA A 63 2.02 -1.85 1.01
N VAL A 64 1.02 -2.54 0.45
CA VAL A 64 0.17 -3.47 1.20
C VAL A 64 0.97 -4.70 1.64
N CYS A 65 1.84 -5.23 0.77
CA CYS A 65 2.72 -6.35 1.11
C CYS A 65 3.66 -5.97 2.26
N ASP A 66 4.35 -4.83 2.17
CA ASP A 66 5.27 -4.37 3.20
C ASP A 66 4.58 -4.25 4.57
N ILE A 67 3.35 -3.72 4.60
CA ILE A 67 2.57 -3.59 5.85
C ILE A 67 2.16 -4.97 6.38
N LEU A 68 1.69 -5.86 5.52
CA LEU A 68 1.25 -7.21 5.92
C LEU A 68 2.41 -8.07 6.41
N GLU A 69 3.58 -8.04 5.75
CA GLU A 69 4.79 -8.72 6.21
C GLU A 69 5.26 -8.15 7.56
N SER A 70 5.19 -6.82 7.74
CA SER A 70 5.50 -6.18 9.02
C SER A 70 4.52 -6.58 10.13
N ASN A 71 3.28 -6.93 9.80
CA ASN A 71 2.29 -7.45 10.73
C ASN A 71 2.45 -8.97 11.00
N GLY A 72 3.42 -9.63 10.36
CA GLY A 72 3.76 -11.04 10.56
C GLY A 72 3.03 -12.01 9.63
N PHE A 73 2.34 -11.51 8.60
CA PHE A 73 1.71 -12.36 7.59
C PHE A 73 2.73 -12.83 6.54
N ALA A 74 2.55 -14.04 6.05
CA ALA A 74 3.36 -14.55 4.93
C ALA A 74 2.65 -14.27 3.60
N ILE A 75 3.38 -13.73 2.63
CA ILE A 75 2.80 -13.30 1.34
C ILE A 75 3.43 -14.09 0.19
N GLU A 76 2.60 -14.64 -0.68
CA GLU A 76 3.01 -15.26 -1.94
C GLU A 76 2.42 -14.51 -3.13
N HIS A 77 3.27 -14.23 -4.13
CA HIS A 77 2.86 -13.62 -5.38
C HIS A 77 2.48 -14.69 -6.40
N SER A 78 1.25 -14.64 -6.91
CA SER A 78 0.75 -15.66 -7.85
C SER A 78 0.98 -15.22 -9.30
N GLY A 79 2.23 -15.28 -9.78
CA GLY A 79 2.66 -15.17 -11.20
C GLY A 79 2.24 -13.93 -12.01
N ASN A 80 1.34 -13.12 -11.46
CA ASN A 80 0.75 -11.90 -11.95
C ASN A 80 0.97 -10.91 -10.82
N ASP A 81 1.69 -9.82 -11.05
CA ASP A 81 2.08 -8.79 -10.05
C ASP A 81 0.92 -8.10 -9.31
N LYS A 82 -0.31 -8.51 -9.63
CA LYS A 82 -1.55 -7.97 -9.09
C LYS A 82 -2.27 -8.94 -8.16
N MET A 83 -1.84 -10.20 -8.03
CA MET A 83 -2.50 -11.17 -7.15
C MET A 83 -1.56 -11.61 -6.03
N ILE A 84 -1.97 -11.35 -4.81
CA ILE A 84 -1.26 -11.74 -3.59
C ILE A 84 -2.07 -12.79 -2.85
N ILE A 85 -1.38 -13.74 -2.25
CA ILE A 85 -1.93 -14.75 -1.37
C ILE A 85 -1.31 -14.50 0.00
N VAL A 86 -2.16 -14.12 0.95
CA VAL A 86 -1.77 -13.87 2.33
C VAL A 86 -2.06 -15.12 3.14
N ARG A 87 -1.06 -15.64 3.84
CA ARG A 87 -1.15 -16.78 4.76
C ARG A 87 -0.90 -16.32 6.20
N TRP A 88 -1.60 -16.93 7.13
CA TRP A 88 -1.51 -16.70 8.58
C TRP A 88 -1.48 -18.02 9.35
#